data_AF-A0A4Y2PEK3-F1
#
_entry.id   AF-A0A4Y2PEK3-F1
#
_cell.length_a   1.000
_cell.length_b   1.000
_cell.length_c   1.000
_cell.angle_alpha   90.00
_cell.angle_beta   90.00
_cell.angle_gamma   90.00
#
_symmetry.space_group_name_H-M   'P 1'
#
loop_
_entity.id
_entity.type
_entity.pdbx_description
1 polymer ?
#
loop_
_entity_poly.entity_id
_entity_poly.type
_entity_poly.pdbx_seq_one_letter_code
_entity_poly.pdbx_strand_id
1 'polypeptide(L)'
;MDAQRNWLRALRLLTHRFEESICDPQFLYLDLNCVMELLSAQSIGARSEVLVFLAALNWLSHDYARRQDHAVKVMGCVRFSSMTMDEIVACYHPPFLPQLLEVPEVVTMLFKATW
;
A
#
# COMPACT_ATOMS: atom_id res chain seq x y z
N MET A 1 -6.26 23.92 -12.10
CA MET A 1 -4.84 23.61 -12.38
C MET A 1 -3.97 23.67 -11.12
N ASP A 2 -4.30 24.53 -10.15
CA ASP A 2 -3.51 24.67 -8.92
C ASP A 2 -3.63 23.49 -7.93
N ALA A 3 -4.81 22.87 -7.83
CA ALA A 3 -5.02 21.71 -6.96
C ALA A 3 -4.12 20.51 -7.35
N GLN A 4 -4.04 20.19 -8.65
CA GLN A 4 -3.16 19.14 -9.18
C GLN A 4 -1.69 19.41 -8.84
N ARG A 5 -1.25 20.67 -9.02
CA ARG A 5 0.14 21.07 -8.75
C ARG A 5 0.46 21.04 -7.26
N ASN A 6 -0.50 21.42 -6.42
CA ASN A 6 -0.37 21.35 -4.96
C ASN A 6 -0.33 19.90 -4.48
N TRP A 7 -1.15 19.02 -5.04
CA TRP A 7 -1.10 17.59 -4.74
C TRP A 7 0.26 16.98 -5.13
N LEU A 8 0.79 17.26 -6.32
CA LEU A 8 2.12 16.77 -6.71
C LEU A 8 3.23 17.22 -5.74
N ARG A 9 3.11 18.41 -5.15
CA ARG A 9 4.03 18.89 -4.12
C ARG A 9 3.84 18.14 -2.80
N ALA A 10 2.59 17.97 -2.37
CA ALA A 10 2.25 17.20 -1.17
C ALA A 10 2.73 15.74 -1.31
N LEU A 11 2.44 15.09 -2.43
CA LEU A 11 2.89 13.75 -2.76
C LEU A 11 4.40 13.60 -2.63
N ARG A 12 5.19 14.53 -3.19
CA ARG A 12 6.66 14.52 -3.05
C ARG A 12 7.13 14.64 -1.59
N LEU A 13 6.42 15.40 -0.76
CA LEU A 13 6.74 15.51 0.67
C LEU A 13 6.41 14.22 1.41
N LEU A 14 5.23 13.65 1.14
CA LEU A 14 4.76 12.39 1.73
C LEU A 14 5.68 11.24 1.34
N THR A 15 6.08 11.13 0.07
CA THR A 15 6.97 10.06 -0.38
C THR A 15 8.38 10.20 0.19
N HIS A 16 8.89 11.41 0.39
CA HIS A 16 10.20 11.63 1.02
C HIS A 16 10.21 11.23 2.50
N ARG A 17 9.07 11.34 3.19
CA ARG A 17 8.91 10.96 4.61
C ARG A 17 7.85 9.89 4.76
N PHE A 18 7.95 8.85 3.93
CA PHE A 18 6.87 7.87 3.81
C PHE A 18 6.54 7.19 5.14
N GLU A 19 7.55 6.73 5.87
CA GLU A 19 7.36 6.05 7.18
C GLU A 19 6.65 6.95 8.20
N GLU A 20 6.99 8.24 8.26
CA GLU A 20 6.29 9.21 9.13
C GLU A 20 4.86 9.44 8.64
N SER A 21 4.67 9.54 7.32
CA SER A 21 3.39 9.85 6.70
C SER A 21 2.35 8.75 6.92
N ILE A 22 2.75 7.47 6.81
CA ILE A 22 1.84 6.33 7.03
C ILE A 22 1.51 6.10 8.50
N CYS A 23 2.32 6.65 9.42
CA CYS A 23 2.04 6.64 10.86
C CYS A 23 1.07 7.74 11.28
N ASP A 24 0.92 8.80 10.47
CA ASP A 24 -0.02 9.87 10.75
C ASP A 24 -1.47 9.39 10.51
N PRO A 25 -2.40 9.54 11.48
CA PRO A 25 -3.80 9.14 11.30
C PRO A 25 -4.48 9.76 10.07
N GLN A 26 -4.03 10.92 9.60
CA GLN A 26 -4.56 11.58 8.40
C GLN A 26 -4.40 10.72 7.14
N PHE A 27 -3.39 9.83 7.10
CA PHE A 27 -3.20 8.88 5.99
C PHE A 27 -4.44 8.00 5.77
N LEU A 28 -5.13 7.58 6.84
CA LEU A 28 -6.29 6.69 6.76
C LEU A 28 -7.52 7.35 6.10
N TYR A 29 -7.53 8.69 6.04
CA TYR A 29 -8.59 9.49 5.45
C TYR A 29 -8.33 9.89 4.00
N LEU A 30 -7.16 9.54 3.45
CA LEU A 30 -6.90 9.74 2.02
C LEU A 30 -7.88 8.92 1.17
N ASP A 31 -8.32 9.51 0.06
CA ASP A 31 -9.13 8.80 -0.91
C ASP A 31 -8.31 7.75 -1.68
N LEU A 32 -9.01 6.88 -2.40
CA LEU A 32 -8.40 5.78 -3.16
C LEU A 32 -7.33 6.27 -4.13
N ASN A 33 -7.57 7.36 -4.86
CA ASN A 33 -6.63 7.85 -5.87
C ASN A 33 -5.36 8.39 -5.21
N CYS A 34 -5.51 9.17 -4.14
CA CYS A 34 -4.39 9.71 -3.37
C CYS A 34 -3.52 8.58 -2.79
N VAL A 35 -4.13 7.54 -2.23
CA VAL A 35 -3.40 6.38 -1.71
C VAL A 35 -2.70 5.61 -2.82
N MET A 36 -3.39 5.34 -3.93
CA MET A 36 -2.78 4.63 -5.06
C MET A 36 -1.58 5.39 -5.61
N GLU A 37 -1.67 6.71 -5.76
CA GLU A 37 -0.55 7.54 -6.22
C GLU A 37 0.61 7.55 -5.22
N LEU A 38 0.32 7.60 -3.91
CA LEU A 38 1.32 7.55 -2.85
C LEU A 38 2.05 6.21 -2.81
N LEU A 39 1.32 5.08 -2.84
CA LEU A 39 1.89 3.74 -2.76
C LEU A 39 2.59 3.32 -4.07
N SER A 40 2.12 3.83 -5.23
CA SER A 40 2.73 3.52 -6.53
C SER A 40 3.91 4.42 -6.88
N ALA A 41 4.22 5.43 -6.05
CA ALA A 41 5.30 6.37 -6.35
C ALA A 41 6.62 5.64 -6.61
N GLN A 42 7.37 6.08 -7.61
CA GLN A 42 8.57 5.38 -8.09
C GLN A 42 9.78 5.57 -7.18
N SER A 43 9.83 6.67 -6.44
CA SER A 43 10.80 6.94 -5.39
C SER A 43 10.05 7.14 -4.08
N ILE A 44 9.83 6.05 -3.35
CA ILE A 44 9.33 6.10 -1.98
C ILE A 44 10.56 6.06 -1.07
N GLY A 45 10.64 6.99 -0.12
CA GLY A 45 11.63 6.97 0.96
C GLY A 45 11.32 5.88 2.00
N ALA A 46 10.87 4.71 1.56
CA ALA A 46 10.64 3.54 2.39
C ALA A 46 11.86 2.64 2.31
N ARG A 47 12.28 2.12 3.46
CA ARG A 47 13.42 1.19 3.54
C ARG A 47 13.17 -0.14 2.84
N SER A 48 11.90 -0.55 2.73
CA SER A 48 11.46 -1.80 2.10
C SER A 48 10.03 -1.66 1.57
N GLU A 49 9.73 -2.42 0.51
CA GLU A 49 8.37 -2.59 0.00
C GLU A 49 7.40 -3.20 1.02
N VAL A 50 7.90 -3.91 2.04
CA VAL A 50 7.05 -4.43 3.13
C VAL A 50 6.34 -3.30 3.85
N LEU A 51 6.95 -2.12 3.99
CA LEU A 51 6.29 -0.98 4.59
C LEU A 51 5.15 -0.45 3.70
N VAL A 52 5.30 -0.53 2.38
CA VAL A 52 4.24 -0.18 1.41
C VAL A 52 3.08 -1.18 1.53
N PHE A 53 3.38 -2.48 1.65
CA PHE A 53 2.38 -3.51 1.93
C PHE A 53 1.63 -3.25 3.24
N LEU A 54 2.34 -2.97 4.34
CA LEU A 54 1.73 -2.69 5.64
C LEU A 54 0.89 -1.40 5.61
N ALA A 55 1.33 -0.37 4.87
CA ALA A 55 0.55 0.85 4.68
C ALA A 55 -0.75 0.59 3.89
N ALA A 56 -0.67 -0.18 2.80
CA ALA A 56 -1.82 -0.64 2.03
C ALA A 56 -2.82 -1.42 2.90
N LEU A 57 -2.30 -2.37 3.68
CA LEU A 57 -3.07 -3.19 4.62
C LEU A 57 -3.76 -2.34 5.68
N ASN A 58 -3.07 -1.32 6.22
CA ASN A 58 -3.58 -0.44 7.27
C ASN A 58 -4.69 0.48 6.73
N TRP A 59 -4.53 0.99 5.50
CA TRP A 59 -5.57 1.77 4.87
C TRP A 59 -6.80 0.91 4.56
N LEU A 60 -6.63 -0.31 4.07
CA LEU A 60 -7.76 -1.22 3.83
C LEU A 60 -8.46 -1.62 5.13
N SER A 61 -7.73 -1.91 6.20
CA SER A 61 -8.30 -2.38 7.47
C SER A 61 -9.16 -1.33 8.17
N HIS A 62 -8.86 -0.04 8.00
CA HIS A 62 -9.57 1.06 8.65
C HIS A 62 -11.08 1.11 8.34
N ASP A 63 -11.49 0.78 7.11
CA ASP A 63 -12.91 0.67 6.72
C ASP A 63 -13.07 -0.45 5.68
N TYR A 64 -12.66 -1.67 6.06
CA TYR A 64 -12.60 -2.79 5.12
C TYR A 64 -13.95 -3.11 4.48
N ALA A 65 -15.05 -3.00 5.22
CA ALA A 65 -16.39 -3.24 4.70
C ALA A 65 -16.71 -2.38 3.46
N ARG A 66 -16.17 -1.15 3.39
CA ARG A 66 -16.33 -0.26 2.23
C ARG A 66 -15.17 -0.32 1.24
N ARG A 67 -13.99 -0.78 1.68
CA ARG A 67 -12.74 -0.75 0.90
C ARG A 67 -12.35 -2.11 0.31
N GLN A 68 -13.02 -3.20 0.65
CA GLN A 68 -12.72 -4.55 0.17
C GLN A 68 -12.69 -4.64 -1.37
N ASP A 69 -13.61 -3.95 -2.06
CA ASP A 69 -13.69 -3.92 -3.52
C ASP A 69 -12.49 -3.19 -4.17
N HIS A 70 -11.68 -2.50 -3.36
CA HIS A 70 -10.46 -1.83 -3.78
C HIS A 70 -9.19 -2.60 -3.40
N ALA A 71 -9.30 -3.72 -2.67
CA ALA A 71 -8.15 -4.48 -2.20
C ALA A 71 -7.18 -4.85 -3.32
N VAL A 72 -7.70 -5.33 -4.45
CA VAL A 72 -6.88 -5.69 -5.62
C VAL A 72 -6.14 -4.48 -6.19
N LYS A 73 -6.80 -3.32 -6.28
CA LYS A 73 -6.18 -2.09 -6.82
C LYS A 73 -5.09 -1.57 -5.89
N VAL A 74 -5.38 -1.53 -4.58
CA VAL A 74 -4.46 -1.03 -3.57
C VAL A 74 -3.25 -1.97 -3.42
N MET A 75 -3.46 -3.29 -3.37
CA MET A 75 -2.37 -4.26 -3.32
C MET A 75 -1.56 -4.31 -4.63
N GLY A 76 -2.19 -4.00 -5.77
CA GLY A 76 -1.48 -3.84 -7.04
C GLY A 76 -0.48 -2.68 -7.08
N CYS A 77 -0.55 -1.73 -6.13
CA CYS A 77 0.46 -0.68 -5.96
C CYS A 77 1.75 -1.17 -5.29
N VAL A 78 1.69 -2.31 -4.60
CA VAL A 78 2.83 -2.91 -3.88
C VAL A 78 3.71 -3.67 -4.86
N ARG A 79 5.01 -3.38 -4.86
CA ARG A 79 5.97 -4.04 -5.77
C ARG A 79 6.51 -5.30 -5.12
N PHE A 80 5.68 -6.34 -5.04
CA PHE A 80 6.07 -7.63 -4.47
C PHE A 80 7.36 -8.22 -5.09
N SER A 81 7.62 -7.97 -6.38
CA SER A 81 8.87 -8.37 -7.06
C SER A 81 10.14 -7.73 -6.51
N SER A 82 10.02 -6.68 -5.68
CA SER A 82 11.13 -5.97 -5.05
C SER A 82 11.31 -6.33 -3.57
N MET A 83 10.51 -7.26 -3.06
CA MET A 83 10.69 -7.84 -1.72
C MET A 83 11.62 -9.05 -1.77
N THR A 84 12.23 -9.36 -0.63
CA THR A 84 12.93 -10.63 -0.40
C THR A 84 11.93 -11.77 -0.22
N MET A 85 12.38 -13.02 -0.35
CA MET A 85 11.52 -14.19 -0.14
C MET A 85 10.94 -14.23 1.28
N ASP A 86 11.73 -13.91 2.30
CA ASP A 86 11.27 -13.90 3.70
C ASP A 86 10.15 -12.86 3.92
N GLU A 87 10.27 -11.71 3.27
CA GLU A 87 9.26 -10.65 3.29
C GLU A 87 7.97 -11.08 2.59
N ILE A 88 8.07 -11.76 1.44
CA ILE A 88 6.89 -12.31 0.74
C ILE A 88 6.21 -13.41 1.57
N VAL A 89 6.98 -14.30 2.20
CA VAL A 89 6.43 -15.33 3.09
C VAL A 89 5.70 -14.69 4.27
N ALA A 90 6.24 -13.61 4.85
CA ALA A 90 5.56 -12.86 5.89
C ALA A 90 4.22 -12.25 5.44
N CYS A 91 4.09 -11.88 4.16
CA CYS A 91 2.83 -11.35 3.60
C CYS A 91 1.69 -12.38 3.56
N TYR A 92 1.99 -13.69 3.61
CA TYR A 92 0.98 -14.75 3.79
C TYR A 92 0.43 -14.84 5.22
N HIS A 93 0.99 -14.07 6.15
CA HIS A 93 0.54 -13.99 7.54
C HIS A 93 0.37 -12.52 7.96
N PRO A 94 -0.55 -11.78 7.31
CA PRO A 94 -0.72 -10.35 7.57
C PRO A 94 -1.08 -10.13 9.05
N PRO A 95 -0.43 -9.18 9.74
CA PRO A 95 -0.61 -8.97 11.19
C PRO A 95 -2.01 -8.49 11.57
N PHE A 96 -2.72 -7.88 10.62
CA PHE A 96 -4.11 -7.45 10.73
C PHE A 96 -4.77 -7.59 9.36
N LEU A 97 -6.10 -7.78 9.33
CA LEU A 97 -6.85 -8.08 8.10
C LEU A 97 -6.43 -9.41 7.39
N PRO A 98 -6.52 -10.57 8.08
CA PRO A 98 -6.26 -11.88 7.45
C PRO A 98 -7.20 -12.20 6.28
N GLN A 99 -8.41 -11.63 6.27
CA GLN A 99 -9.40 -11.81 5.20
C GLN A 99 -8.90 -11.30 3.84
N LEU A 100 -7.85 -10.48 3.81
CA LEU A 100 -7.22 -10.06 2.55
C LEU A 100 -6.81 -11.27 1.68
N LEU A 101 -6.39 -12.36 2.31
CA LEU A 101 -5.97 -13.59 1.61
C LEU A 101 -7.15 -14.42 1.08
N GLU A 102 -8.38 -14.06 1.41
CA GLU A 102 -9.58 -14.64 0.78
C GLU A 102 -9.79 -14.06 -0.64
N VAL A 103 -9.10 -12.96 -0.99
CA VAL A 103 -9.13 -12.35 -2.31
C VAL A 103 -8.15 -13.08 -3.26
N PRO A 104 -8.63 -13.87 -4.24
CA PRO A 104 -7.78 -14.74 -5.05
C PRO A 104 -6.72 -13.98 -5.86
N GLU A 105 -7.04 -12.77 -6.32
CA GLU A 105 -6.13 -11.93 -7.09
C GLU A 105 -4.95 -11.47 -6.25
N VAL A 106 -5.16 -11.17 -4.96
CA VAL A 106 -4.08 -10.77 -4.04
C VAL A 106 -3.16 -11.96 -3.77
N VAL A 107 -3.72 -13.14 -3.53
CA VAL A 107 -2.93 -14.38 -3.37
C VAL A 107 -2.12 -14.67 -4.64
N THR A 108 -2.71 -14.44 -5.81
CA THR A 108 -2.02 -14.61 -7.09
C THR A 108 -0.85 -13.64 -7.25
N MET A 109 -0.95 -12.40 -6.74
CA MET A 109 0.16 -11.44 -6.73
C MET A 109 1.32 -11.93 -5.89
N LEU A 110 1.05 -12.44 -4.68
CA LEU A 110 2.07 -13.02 -3.80
C LEU A 110 2.72 -14.26 -4.43
N PHE A 111 1.92 -15.16 -5.00
CA PHE A 111 2.42 -16.37 -5.65
C PHE A 111 3.36 -16.06 -6.82
N LYS A 112 3.02 -15.07 -7.66
CA LYS A 112 3.88 -14.63 -8.77
C LYS A 112 5.18 -13.99 -8.32
N ALA A 113 5.26 -13.46 -7.11
CA ALA A 113 6.50 -12.92 -6.56
C ALA A 113 7.42 -14.02 -6.00
N THR A 114 6.90 -15.22 -5.77
CA THR A 114 7.69 -16.37 -5.28
C THR A 114 8.34 -17.22 -6.37
N TRP A 115 7.91 -17.11 -7.65
CA TRP A 115 8.35 -17.96 -8.76
C TRP A 115 8.64 -17.19 -10.04
#